data_AF-X1VUT8-F1
#
_entry.id   AF-X1VUT8-F1
#
_cell.length_a   1.000
_cell.length_b   1.000
_cell.length_c   1.000
_cell.angle_alpha   90.00
_cell.angle_beta   90.00
_cell.angle_gamma   90.00
#
_symmetry.space_group_name_H-M   'P 1'
#
loop_
_entity.id
_entity.type
_entity.pdbx_description
1 polymer ?
#
loop_
_entity_poly.entity_id
_entity_poly.type
_entity_poly.pdbx_seq_one_letter_code
_entity_poly.pdbx_strand_id
1 'polypeptide(L)'
;KEIFNRAKEKPLIIVINKIDLPKRINISDITNGTPHPICEVSAKEHTGIEQLNKKILKLIGATELKIDEVMPTRTRHLVLLSKAEENLTRAIRGVEEHRSPELIAFDIKEASRSLGEIIGEVTPEEILDKIFQEFCIGK
;
A
#
# COMPACT_ATOMS: atom_id res chain seq x y z
N LYS A 1 5.41 24.09 16.98
CA LYS A 1 5.50 23.01 18.00
C LYS A 1 4.36 21.98 17.87
N GLU A 2 3.13 22.38 17.52
CA GLU A 2 2.01 21.44 17.30
C GLU A 2 2.23 20.39 16.20
N ILE A 3 2.87 20.77 15.08
CA ILE A 3 3.13 19.85 13.96
C ILE A 3 4.03 18.69 14.38
N PHE A 4 5.08 18.96 15.18
CA PHE A 4 5.97 17.93 15.70
C PHE A 4 5.24 17.00 16.68
N ASN A 5 4.37 17.54 17.55
CA ASN A 5 3.58 16.72 18.46
C ASN A 5 2.61 15.79 17.72
N ARG A 6 2.01 16.24 16.62
CA ARG A 6 1.13 15.41 15.77
C ARG A 6 1.88 14.33 14.99
N ALA A 7 3.18 14.52 14.78
CA ALA A 7 4.02 13.60 14.01
C ALA A 7 4.89 12.67 14.88
N LYS A 8 4.80 12.75 16.22
CA LYS A 8 5.64 11.96 17.14
C LYS A 8 5.55 10.45 16.95
N GLU A 9 4.39 9.93 16.56
CA GLU A 9 4.14 8.49 16.43
C GLU A 9 4.37 7.95 15.00
N LYS A 10 4.82 8.80 14.08
CA LYS A 10 5.03 8.42 12.67
C LYS A 10 6.48 8.60 12.26
N PRO A 11 6.97 7.81 11.28
CA PRO A 11 8.25 8.08 10.64
C PRO A 11 8.26 9.51 10.07
N LEU A 12 9.22 10.33 10.50
CA LEU A 12 9.29 11.77 10.18
C LEU A 12 10.62 12.12 9.50
N ILE A 13 10.54 12.89 8.42
CA ILE A 13 11.68 13.54 7.77
C ILE A 13 11.42 15.04 7.76
N ILE A 14 12.38 15.83 8.24
CA ILE A 14 12.28 17.30 8.22
C ILE A 14 12.84 17.79 6.88
N VAL A 15 12.02 18.49 6.10
CA VAL A 15 12.44 19.02 4.79
C VAL A 15 12.53 20.54 4.86
N ILE A 16 13.73 21.06 4.66
CA ILE A 16 14.01 22.50 4.58
C ILE A 16 14.05 22.86 3.10
N ASN A 17 12.96 23.45 2.62
CA ASN A 17 12.83 23.87 1.23
C ASN A 17 13.38 25.31 1.02
N LYS A 18 13.64 25.67 -0.24
CA LYS A 18 14.10 26.98 -0.70
C LYS A 18 15.54 27.33 -0.33
N ILE A 19 16.45 26.36 -0.37
CA ILE A 19 17.88 26.61 -0.14
C ILE A 19 18.56 27.47 -1.21
N ASP A 20 17.88 27.72 -2.32
CA ASP A 20 18.28 28.70 -3.35
C ASP A 20 18.21 30.16 -2.85
N LEU A 21 17.52 30.41 -1.73
CA LEU A 21 17.42 31.73 -1.11
C LEU A 21 18.35 31.86 0.11
N PRO A 22 18.71 33.10 0.50
CA PRO A 22 19.47 33.34 1.73
C PRO A 22 18.77 32.70 2.93
N LYS A 23 19.51 31.91 3.70
CA LYS A 23 18.98 31.22 4.89
C LYS A 23 18.46 32.24 5.90
N ARG A 24 17.14 32.30 6.06
CA ARG A 24 16.46 33.09 7.09
C ARG A 24 16.07 32.28 8.32
N ILE A 25 16.37 30.99 8.32
CA ILE A 25 15.96 30.06 9.36
C ILE A 25 17.22 29.36 9.87
N ASN A 26 17.37 29.33 11.19
CA ASN A 26 18.42 28.57 11.82
C ASN A 26 17.97 27.12 12.01
N ILE A 27 18.74 26.17 11.48
CA ILE A 27 18.38 24.75 11.45
C ILE A 27 18.35 24.20 12.89
N SER A 28 19.20 24.71 13.78
CA SER A 28 19.23 24.36 15.20
C SER A 28 17.90 24.61 15.91
N ASP A 29 17.18 25.66 15.52
CA ASP A 29 15.95 26.08 16.19
C ASP A 29 14.75 25.22 15.77
N ILE A 30 14.83 24.63 14.57
CA ILE A 30 13.85 23.65 14.07
C ILE A 30 14.11 22.29 14.71
N THR A 31 15.37 21.90 14.83
CA THR A 31 15.73 20.54 15.24
C THR A 31 15.60 20.34 16.73
N ASN A 32 15.86 21.35 17.58
CA ASN A 32 15.70 21.28 19.05
C ASN A 32 16.18 19.94 19.66
N GLY A 33 17.29 19.38 19.15
CA GLY A 33 17.83 18.10 19.62
C GLY A 33 17.04 16.84 19.24
N THR A 34 16.06 16.95 18.34
CA THR A 34 15.31 15.80 17.81
C THR A 34 16.21 14.95 16.90
N PRO A 35 16.16 13.61 16.99
CA PRO A 35 16.99 12.70 16.21
C PRO A 35 16.47 12.50 14.77
N HIS A 36 15.54 13.33 14.29
CA HIS A 36 14.90 13.13 12.99
C HIS A 36 15.83 13.51 11.84
N PRO A 37 15.86 12.73 10.74
CA PRO A 37 16.65 13.05 9.57
C PRO A 37 16.16 14.35 8.90
N ILE A 38 17.11 15.21 8.54
CA ILE A 38 16.86 16.50 7.89
C ILE A 38 17.29 16.40 6.43
N CYS A 39 16.52 16.98 5.52
CA CYS A 39 16.89 17.15 4.12
C CYS A 39 16.72 18.59 3.68
N GLU A 40 17.78 19.16 3.12
CA GLU A 40 17.77 20.48 2.51
C GLU A 40 17.48 20.33 1.01
N VAL A 41 16.49 21.06 0.50
CA VAL A 41 16.08 20.98 -0.90
C VAL A 41 15.81 22.37 -1.48
N SER A 42 16.05 22.52 -2.77
CA SER A 42 15.43 23.56 -3.58
C SER A 42 14.48 22.87 -4.54
N ALA A 43 13.18 22.95 -4.26
CA ALA A 43 12.17 22.42 -5.17
C ALA A 43 12.17 23.12 -6.53
N LYS A 44 12.61 24.39 -6.58
CA LYS A 44 12.69 25.19 -7.79
C LYS A 44 13.87 24.76 -8.68
N GLU A 45 15.04 24.63 -8.06
CA GLU A 45 16.28 24.26 -8.77
C GLU A 45 16.50 22.73 -8.80
N HIS A 46 15.47 21.95 -8.45
CA HIS A 46 15.49 20.48 -8.33
C HIS A 46 16.67 19.91 -7.50
N THR A 47 17.24 20.72 -6.62
CA THR A 47 18.43 20.38 -5.85
C THR A 47 18.04 19.66 -4.56
N GLY A 48 18.73 18.56 -4.23
CA GLY A 48 18.48 17.80 -3.00
C GLY A 48 17.29 16.83 -3.06
N ILE A 49 16.51 16.83 -4.15
CA ILE A 49 15.34 15.96 -4.33
C ILE A 49 15.74 14.47 -4.35
N GLU A 50 16.84 14.12 -5.01
CA GLU A 50 17.31 12.73 -5.05
C GLU A 50 17.73 12.22 -3.65
N GLN A 51 18.34 13.09 -2.84
CA GLN A 51 18.71 12.77 -1.47
C GLN A 51 17.48 12.60 -0.58
N LEU A 52 16.44 13.42 -0.80
CA LEU A 52 15.15 13.28 -0.13
C LEU A 52 14.50 11.93 -0.46
N ASN A 53 14.48 11.55 -1.74
CA ASN A 53 13.93 10.26 -2.18
C ASN A 53 14.67 9.08 -1.53
N LYS A 54 16.00 9.10 -1.51
CA LYS A 54 16.81 8.05 -0.83
C LYS A 54 16.48 7.96 0.66
N LYS A 55 16.27 9.09 1.35
CA LYS A 55 15.89 9.11 2.77
C LYS A 55 14.47 8.59 3.00
N ILE A 56 13.52 8.93 2.13
CA ILE A 56 12.15 8.39 2.19
C ILE A 56 12.18 6.87 2.02
N LEU A 57 12.87 6.35 1.00
CA LEU A 57 13.02 4.92 0.74
C LEU A 57 13.64 4.18 1.94
N LYS A 58 14.67 4.77 2.55
CA LYS A 58 15.29 4.21 3.76
C LYS A 58 14.34 4.21 4.96
N LEU A 59 13.55 5.27 5.12
CA LEU A 59 12.62 5.44 6.23
C LEU A 59 11.45 4.43 6.17
N ILE A 60 10.99 4.09 4.96
CA ILE A 60 9.92 3.10 4.75
C ILE A 60 10.43 1.65 4.72
N GLY A 61 11.72 1.41 5.00
CA GLY A 61 12.31 0.06 4.99
C GLY A 61 12.45 -0.56 3.60
N ALA A 62 12.40 0.25 2.53
CA ALA A 62 12.55 -0.21 1.15
C ALA A 62 14.03 -0.45 0.77
N THR A 63 14.81 -1.07 1.65
CA THR A 63 16.22 -1.36 1.38
C THR A 63 16.43 -2.40 0.28
N GLU A 64 15.42 -3.20 -0.07
CA GLU A 64 15.49 -4.19 -1.16
C GLU A 64 14.12 -4.44 -1.81
N LEU A 65 13.41 -3.39 -2.21
CA LEU A 65 12.32 -3.60 -3.17
C LEU A 65 12.96 -3.86 -4.53
N LYS A 66 13.08 -5.15 -4.89
CA LYS A 66 13.12 -5.58 -6.29
C LYS A 66 11.84 -5.06 -6.96
N ILE A 67 11.95 -3.90 -7.58
CA ILE A 67 10.85 -3.13 -8.18
C ILE A 67 10.36 -3.77 -9.48
N ASP A 68 10.93 -4.88 -9.93
CA ASP A 68 10.79 -5.22 -11.35
C ASP A 68 9.44 -5.82 -11.77
N GLU A 69 8.59 -6.41 -10.91
CA GLU A 69 7.31 -6.98 -11.41
C GLU A 69 6.22 -7.30 -10.36
N VAL A 70 6.52 -7.13 -9.06
CA VAL A 70 5.86 -7.94 -8.02
C VAL A 70 4.90 -7.14 -7.12
N MET A 71 4.89 -5.81 -7.19
CA MET A 71 4.08 -4.96 -6.29
C MET A 71 2.55 -5.07 -6.52
N PRO A 72 1.99 -4.76 -7.71
CA PRO A 72 0.55 -4.86 -7.94
C PRO A 72 0.05 -6.30 -7.83
N THR A 73 0.86 -7.27 -8.27
CA THR A 73 0.58 -8.70 -8.18
C THR A 73 0.54 -9.18 -6.73
N ARG A 74 1.49 -8.78 -5.87
CA ARG A 74 1.45 -9.08 -4.43
C ARG A 74 0.22 -8.48 -3.77
N THR A 75 -0.14 -7.23 -4.05
CA THR A 75 -1.35 -6.62 -3.49
C THR A 75 -2.61 -7.37 -3.91
N ARG A 76 -2.74 -7.72 -5.20
CA ARG A 76 -3.86 -8.52 -5.71
C ARG A 76 -3.93 -9.89 -5.03
N HIS A 77 -2.81 -10.61 -4.97
CA HIS A 77 -2.74 -11.93 -4.35
C HIS A 77 -3.04 -11.88 -2.85
N LEU A 78 -2.55 -10.88 -2.12
CA LEU A 78 -2.85 -10.69 -0.70
C LEU A 78 -4.35 -10.47 -0.47
N VAL A 79 -5.01 -9.68 -1.31
CA VAL A 79 -6.47 -9.49 -1.23
C VAL A 79 -7.22 -10.80 -1.48
N LEU A 80 -6.82 -11.56 -2.49
CA LEU A 80 -7.45 -12.85 -2.80
C LEU A 80 -7.22 -13.90 -1.70
N LEU A 81 -6.02 -13.96 -1.13
CA LEU A 81 -5.72 -14.83 0.01
C LEU A 81 -6.55 -14.45 1.24
N SER A 82 -6.68 -13.15 1.53
CA SER A 82 -7.50 -12.66 2.65
C SER A 82 -8.99 -13.02 2.47
N LYS A 83 -9.53 -12.89 1.24
CA LYS A 83 -10.90 -13.33 0.93
C LYS A 83 -11.08 -14.84 1.10
N ALA A 84 -10.10 -15.63 0.67
CA ALA A 84 -10.14 -17.08 0.84
C ALA A 84 -10.15 -17.47 2.33
N GLU A 85 -9.30 -16.85 3.13
CA GLU A 85 -9.22 -17.04 4.58
C GLU A 85 -10.54 -16.67 5.27
N GLU A 86 -11.13 -15.52 4.92
CA GLU A 86 -12.40 -15.08 5.48
C GLU A 86 -13.52 -16.08 5.19
N ASN A 87 -13.64 -16.53 3.94
CA ASN A 87 -14.67 -17.49 3.54
C ASN A 87 -14.46 -18.87 4.18
N LEU A 88 -13.22 -19.35 4.29
CA LEU A 88 -12.94 -20.60 5.01
C LEU A 88 -13.29 -20.49 6.50
N THR A 89 -13.00 -19.34 7.11
CA THR A 89 -13.37 -19.08 8.51
C THR A 89 -14.88 -19.04 8.69
N ARG A 90 -15.61 -18.44 7.74
CA ARG A 90 -17.09 -18.46 7.72
C ARG A 90 -17.64 -19.87 7.56
N ALA A 91 -17.02 -20.70 6.72
CA ALA A 91 -17.40 -22.11 6.54
C ALA A 91 -17.17 -22.93 7.83
N ILE A 92 -15.99 -22.80 8.47
CA ILE A 92 -15.66 -23.46 9.75
C ILE A 92 -16.68 -23.06 10.82
N ARG A 93 -16.92 -21.76 10.99
CA ARG A 93 -17.91 -21.25 11.92
C ARG A 93 -19.32 -21.76 11.58
N GLY A 94 -19.64 -21.86 10.29
CA GLY A 94 -20.90 -22.42 9.81
C GLY A 94 -21.11 -23.87 10.24
N VAL A 95 -20.04 -24.69 10.24
CA VAL A 95 -20.07 -26.05 10.77
C VAL A 95 -20.30 -26.05 12.27
N GLU A 96 -19.57 -25.22 13.04
CA GLU A 96 -19.73 -25.12 14.49
C GLU A 96 -21.14 -24.66 14.90
N GLU A 97 -21.70 -23.70 14.17
CA GLU A 97 -23.03 -23.15 14.39
C GLU A 97 -24.15 -23.99 13.74
N HIS A 98 -23.85 -25.15 13.15
CA HIS A 98 -24.82 -26.04 12.51
C HIS A 98 -25.69 -25.33 11.45
N ARG A 99 -25.08 -24.43 10.66
CA ARG A 99 -25.73 -23.77 9.52
C ARG A 99 -26.02 -24.78 8.42
N SER A 100 -26.91 -24.40 7.49
CA SER A 100 -27.28 -25.30 6.39
C SER A 100 -26.05 -25.66 5.53
N PRO A 101 -25.93 -26.94 5.10
CA PRO A 101 -24.83 -27.38 4.26
C PRO A 101 -24.65 -26.57 2.98
N GLU A 102 -25.73 -26.02 2.43
CA GLU A 102 -25.72 -25.16 1.25
C GLU A 102 -24.93 -23.86 1.49
N LEU A 103 -25.07 -23.24 2.67
CA LEU A 103 -24.34 -22.03 3.03
C LEU A 103 -22.85 -22.30 3.27
N ILE A 104 -22.54 -23.44 3.91
CA ILE A 104 -21.16 -23.87 4.13
C ILE A 104 -20.48 -24.19 2.79
N ALA A 105 -21.18 -24.88 1.89
CA ALA A 105 -20.69 -25.21 0.55
C ALA A 105 -20.46 -23.95 -0.31
N PHE A 106 -21.34 -22.94 -0.18
CA PHE A 106 -21.15 -21.65 -0.83
C PHE A 106 -19.86 -20.97 -0.37
N ASP A 107 -19.62 -20.90 0.94
CA ASP A 107 -18.41 -20.27 1.48
C ASP A 107 -17.12 -21.00 1.06
N ILE A 108 -17.14 -22.34 1.01
CA ILE A 108 -16.02 -23.15 0.48
C ILE A 108 -15.78 -22.86 -1.01
N LYS A 109 -16.85 -22.73 -1.80
CA LYS A 109 -16.75 -22.43 -3.23
C LYS A 109 -16.14 -21.05 -3.49
N GLU A 110 -16.54 -20.05 -2.71
CA GLU A 110 -15.99 -18.69 -2.81
C GLU A 110 -14.51 -18.63 -2.41
N ALA A 111 -14.11 -19.40 -1.39
CA ALA A 111 -12.70 -19.55 -1.05
C ALA A 111 -11.91 -20.21 -2.20
N SER A 112 -12.45 -21.28 -2.79
CA SER A 112 -11.84 -21.97 -3.93
C SER A 112 -11.69 -21.05 -5.15
N ARG A 113 -12.70 -20.21 -5.45
CA ARG A 113 -12.65 -19.23 -6.54
C ARG A 113 -11.52 -18.23 -6.34
N SER A 114 -11.43 -17.64 -5.13
CA SER A 114 -10.38 -16.68 -4.79
C SER A 114 -8.97 -17.27 -4.95
N LEU A 115 -8.79 -18.56 -4.63
CA LEU A 115 -7.54 -19.28 -4.84
C LEU A 115 -7.27 -19.58 -6.33
N GLY A 116 -8.30 -19.93 -7.10
CA GLY A 116 -8.20 -20.13 -8.55
C GLY A 116 -7.72 -18.86 -9.28
N GLU A 117 -8.24 -17.70 -8.90
CA GLU A 117 -7.83 -16.40 -9.44
C GLU A 117 -6.34 -16.06 -9.18
N ILE A 118 -5.75 -16.62 -8.11
CA ILE A 118 -4.30 -16.48 -7.82
C ILE A 118 -3.48 -17.28 -8.82
N ILE A 119 -3.92 -18.51 -9.12
CA ILE A 119 -3.28 -19.47 -10.03
C ILE A 119 -3.51 -19.10 -11.50
N GLY A 120 -4.48 -18.21 -11.77
CA GLY A 120 -4.84 -17.75 -13.11
C GLY A 120 -5.97 -18.57 -13.75
N GLU A 121 -6.71 -19.35 -12.95
CA GLU A 121 -7.98 -19.93 -13.37
C GLU A 121 -9.01 -18.82 -13.46
N VAL A 122 -9.24 -18.32 -14.68
CA VAL A 122 -10.25 -17.30 -14.95
C VAL A 122 -11.61 -17.99 -15.06
N THR A 123 -12.56 -17.57 -14.24
CA THR A 123 -13.94 -18.06 -14.36
C THR A 123 -14.60 -17.48 -15.62
N PRO A 124 -15.55 -18.17 -16.27
CA PRO A 124 -16.24 -17.64 -17.46
C PRO A 124 -16.91 -16.28 -17.24
N GLU A 125 -17.33 -15.97 -16.02
CA GLU A 125 -17.95 -14.70 -15.63
C GLU A 125 -16.95 -13.53 -15.68
N GLU A 126 -15.70 -13.75 -15.27
CA GLU A 126 -14.63 -12.75 -15.37
C GLU A 126 -14.17 -12.50 -16.80
N ILE A 127 -14.28 -13.51 -17.67
CA ILE A 127 -14.07 -13.33 -19.11
C ILE A 127 -15.14 -12.37 -19.67
N LEU A 128 -16.40 -12.56 -19.28
CA LEU A 128 -17.47 -11.64 -19.68
C LEU A 128 -17.21 -10.21 -19.17
N ASP A 129 -16.90 -10.04 -17.88
CA ASP A 129 -16.67 -8.71 -17.30
C ASP A 129 -15.50 -7.97 -17.94
N LYS A 130 -14.40 -8.68 -18.26
CA LYS A 130 -13.27 -8.07 -19.00
C LYS A 130 -13.66 -7.65 -20.42
N ILE A 131 -14.44 -8.48 -21.13
CA ILE A 131 -14.95 -8.12 -22.46
C ILE A 131 -15.77 -6.83 -22.35
N PHE A 132 -16.66 -6.71 -21.37
CA PHE A 132 -17.50 -5.51 -21.19
C PHE A 132 -16.75 -4.29 -20.65
N GLN A 133 -15.61 -4.45 -19.97
CA GLN A 133 -14.76 -3.33 -19.53
C GLN A 133 -13.88 -2.75 -20.65
N GLU A 134 -13.46 -3.56 -21.63
CA GLU A 134 -12.68 -3.08 -22.79
C GLU A 134 -13.55 -2.45 -23.88
N PHE A 135 -14.86 -2.73 -23.89
CA PHE A 135 -15.79 -1.92 -24.67
C PHE A 135 -16.06 -0.61 -23.94
N CYS A 136 -15.34 0.46 -24.31
CA CYS A 136 -15.84 1.81 -24.13
C CYS A 136 -17.26 1.86 -24.72
N ILE A 137 -18.28 1.89 -23.87
CA ILE A 137 -19.64 2.27 -24.27
C ILE A 137 -19.54 3.73 -24.71
N GLY A 138 -19.24 3.92 -25.99
CA GLY A 138 -19.14 5.22 -26.62
C GLY A 138 -20.53 5.81 -26.78
N LYS A 139 -20.82 6.85 -25.98
CA LYS A 139 -22.03 7.70 -25.98
C LYS A 139 -23.35 7.03 -25.64
#